data_AF-A0A1F8BKH6-F1
#
_entry.id   AF-A0A1F8BKH6-F1
#
_cell.length_a   1.000
_cell.length_b   1.000
_cell.length_c   1.000
_cell.angle_alpha   90.00
_cell.angle_beta   90.00
_cell.angle_gamma   90.00
#
_symmetry.space_group_name_H-M   'P 1'
#
loop_
_entity.id
_entity.type
_entity.pdbx_description
1 polymer ?
#
loop_
_entity_poly.entity_id
_entity_poly.type
_entity_poly.pdbx_seq_one_letter_code
_entity_poly.pdbx_strand_id
1 'polypeptide(L)'
;MSQNAASSGQVRAMLDKYQYITTELYDIRVPQEFLNQAGRTGVILGVPSKKVPEYMDLPISKAKIVSIILLNVQELKYAIERGAEGRKILAEKLTQEGGTVNSLDRPSVVLS
;
A
#
# COMPACT_ATOMS: atom_id res chain seq x y z
N MET A 1 -9.92 16.65 4.32
CA MET A 1 -11.11 16.41 3.46
C MET A 1 -10.73 15.37 2.42
N SER A 2 -11.44 14.24 2.38
CA SER A 2 -11.09 13.04 1.62
C SER A 2 -11.45 13.20 0.13
N GLN A 3 -10.53 13.78 -0.66
CA GLN A 3 -10.65 13.76 -2.13
C GLN A 3 -10.51 12.34 -2.70
N ASN A 4 -9.86 11.42 -1.97
CA ASN A 4 -9.67 10.04 -2.39
C ASN A 4 -10.98 9.22 -2.38
N ALA A 5 -11.93 9.52 -1.46
CA ALA A 5 -13.21 8.82 -1.40
C ALA A 5 -14.19 9.25 -2.52
N ALA A 6 -14.12 10.51 -2.97
CA ALA A 6 -14.90 11.02 -4.10
C ALA A 6 -14.39 10.52 -5.47
N SER A 7 -13.14 10.02 -5.54
CA SER A 7 -12.49 9.47 -6.74
C SER A 7 -12.45 7.92 -6.76
N SER A 8 -13.32 7.26 -6.01
CA SER A 8 -13.32 5.80 -5.82
C SER A 8 -13.31 5.00 -7.14
N GLY A 9 -13.97 5.50 -8.20
CA GLY A 9 -13.93 4.92 -9.54
C GLY A 9 -12.53 4.91 -10.19
N GLN A 10 -11.72 5.97 -9.98
CA GLN A 10 -10.36 6.04 -10.52
C GLN A 10 -9.41 5.10 -9.76
N VAL A 11 -9.56 4.97 -8.43
CA VAL A 11 -8.72 4.07 -7.63
C VAL A 11 -8.92 2.61 -8.05
N ARG A 12 -10.16 2.16 -8.26
CA ARG A 12 -10.43 0.81 -8.75
C ARG A 12 -9.84 0.58 -10.14
N ALA A 13 -10.09 1.49 -11.08
CA ALA A 13 -9.53 1.40 -12.43
C ALA A 13 -7.99 1.36 -12.42
N MET A 14 -7.35 2.14 -11.54
CA MET A 14 -5.90 2.11 -11.36
C MET A 14 -5.42 0.79 -10.75
N LEU A 15 -6.14 0.20 -9.79
CA LEU A 15 -5.76 -1.08 -9.20
C LEU A 15 -5.91 -2.22 -10.20
N ASP A 16 -6.97 -2.20 -11.01
CA ASP A 16 -7.18 -3.18 -12.07
C ASP A 16 -6.12 -3.04 -13.17
N LYS A 17 -5.62 -1.83 -13.43
CA LYS A 17 -4.57 -1.57 -14.43
C LYS A 17 -3.15 -1.86 -13.93
N TYR A 18 -2.81 -1.48 -12.71
CA TYR A 18 -1.43 -1.45 -12.21
C TYR A 18 -1.13 -2.50 -11.14
N GLN A 19 -2.15 -3.21 -10.64
CA GLN A 19 -2.09 -4.22 -9.57
C GLN A 19 -1.68 -3.66 -8.20
N TYR A 20 -0.63 -2.83 -8.15
CA TYR A 20 -0.12 -2.15 -6.97
C TYR A 20 -0.01 -0.65 -7.20
N ILE A 21 -0.52 0.12 -6.25
CA ILE A 21 -0.46 1.59 -6.28
C ILE A 21 0.26 2.06 -5.03
N THR A 22 1.11 3.08 -5.18
CA THR A 22 1.68 3.81 -4.04
C THR A 22 1.11 5.22 -3.97
N THR A 23 0.83 5.69 -2.76
CA THR A 23 0.40 7.06 -2.51
C THR A 23 0.91 7.53 -1.15
N GLU A 24 0.71 8.80 -0.84
CA GLU A 24 1.09 9.41 0.44
C GLU A 24 -0.17 9.77 1.23
N LEU A 25 -0.12 9.55 2.54
CA LEU A 25 -1.13 9.96 3.50
C LEU A 25 -0.59 11.12 4.33
N TYR A 26 -1.50 12.04 4.67
CA TYR A 26 -1.24 13.20 5.52
C TYR A 26 -1.84 12.98 6.91
N ASP A 27 -1.31 13.69 7.92
CA ASP A 27 -1.80 13.72 9.30
C ASP A 27 -1.90 12.34 9.98
N ILE A 28 -1.01 11.40 9.62
CA ILE A 28 -0.90 10.09 10.28
C ILE A 28 0.23 10.13 11.32
N ARG A 29 -0.07 9.69 12.56
CA ARG A 29 0.94 9.54 13.62
C ARG A 29 1.69 8.22 13.45
N VAL A 30 2.94 8.29 13.03
CA VAL A 30 3.87 7.15 12.90
C VAL A 30 5.29 7.58 13.31
N PRO A 31 6.21 6.63 13.55
CA PRO A 31 7.61 6.92 13.78
C PRO A 31 8.27 7.68 12.62
N GLN A 32 9.38 8.37 12.91
CA GLN A 32 10.07 9.27 11.98
C GLN A 32 10.50 8.55 10.68
N GLU A 33 10.87 7.28 10.78
CA GLU A 33 11.30 6.43 9.67
C GLU A 33 10.19 6.12 8.64
N PHE A 34 8.93 6.40 8.98
CA PHE A 34 7.78 6.31 8.08
C PHE A 34 7.34 7.67 7.52
N LEU A 35 8.01 8.76 7.90
CA LEU A 35 7.70 10.10 7.44
C LEU A 35 8.74 10.55 6.40
N ASN A 36 8.26 11.04 5.27
CA ASN A 36 9.10 11.75 4.30
C ASN A 36 9.45 13.17 4.80
N GLN A 37 10.25 13.91 4.05
CA GLN A 37 10.66 15.28 4.40
C GLN A 37 9.49 16.27 4.52
N ALA A 38 8.35 15.95 3.91
CA ALA A 38 7.11 16.74 4.01
C ALA A 38 6.20 16.29 5.17
N GLY A 39 6.67 15.37 6.03
CA GLY A 39 5.89 14.84 7.15
C GLY A 39 4.74 13.92 6.72
N ARG A 40 4.83 13.30 5.54
CA ARG A 40 3.80 12.39 5.00
C ARG A 40 4.26 10.95 5.03
N THR A 41 3.31 10.02 5.12
CA THR A 41 3.60 8.58 5.14
C THR A 41 3.23 7.91 3.83
N GLY A 42 4.15 7.14 3.28
CA GLY A 42 3.89 6.32 2.11
C GLY A 42 3.01 5.11 2.43
N VAL A 43 2.15 4.73 1.49
CA VAL A 43 1.43 3.45 1.53
C VAL A 43 1.48 2.75 0.19
N ILE A 44 1.43 1.42 0.21
CA ILE A 44 1.15 0.57 -0.95
C ILE A 44 -0.22 -0.08 -0.82
N LEU A 45 -0.98 -0.09 -1.91
CA LEU A 45 -2.30 -0.68 -2.01
C LEU A 45 -2.26 -1.96 -2.83
N GLY A 46 -3.08 -2.94 -2.44
CA GLY A 46 -3.32 -4.16 -3.23
C GLY A 46 -2.33 -5.29 -2.99
N VAL A 47 -1.53 -5.23 -1.94
CA VAL A 47 -0.63 -6.33 -1.55
C VAL A 47 -1.45 -7.52 -1.07
N PRO A 48 -1.25 -8.73 -1.63
CA PRO A 48 -2.06 -9.88 -1.27
C PRO A 48 -1.79 -10.35 0.16
N SER A 49 -2.76 -11.07 0.72
CA SER A 49 -2.62 -11.70 2.04
C SER A 49 -3.06 -13.15 1.95
N LYS A 50 -2.32 -14.03 2.63
CA LYS A 50 -2.74 -15.43 2.78
C LYS A 50 -3.93 -15.59 3.75
N LYS A 51 -4.23 -14.55 4.52
CA LYS A 51 -5.26 -14.58 5.59
C LYS A 51 -6.54 -13.84 5.21
N VAL A 52 -6.51 -12.96 4.21
CA VAL A 52 -7.65 -12.14 3.80
C VAL A 52 -7.97 -12.46 2.34
N PRO A 53 -9.22 -12.82 2.01
CA PRO A 53 -9.60 -13.14 0.63
C PRO A 53 -9.52 -11.89 -0.26
N GLU A 54 -9.31 -12.08 -1.56
CA GLU A 54 -9.27 -10.98 -2.53
C GLU A 54 -10.66 -10.39 -2.79
N TYR A 55 -11.72 -11.20 -2.63
CA TYR A 55 -13.10 -10.79 -2.83
C TYR A 55 -13.99 -11.27 -1.68
N MET A 56 -15.00 -10.47 -1.37
CA MET A 56 -16.09 -10.83 -0.48
C MET A 56 -17.40 -10.81 -1.27
N ASP A 57 -18.18 -11.88 -1.15
CA ASP A 57 -19.52 -11.93 -1.71
C ASP A 57 -20.47 -11.06 -0.89
N LEU A 58 -21.23 -10.22 -1.57
CA LEU A 58 -22.33 -9.43 -1.04
C LEU A 58 -23.64 -9.95 -1.66
N PRO A 59 -24.82 -9.67 -1.07
CA PRO A 59 -26.09 -10.23 -1.53
C PRO A 59 -26.41 -10.04 -3.03
N ILE A 60 -25.88 -8.99 -3.66
CA ILE A 60 -26.13 -8.66 -5.08
C ILE A 60 -24.84 -8.33 -5.87
N SER A 61 -23.65 -8.50 -5.29
CA SER A 61 -22.39 -8.11 -5.93
C SER A 61 -21.17 -8.76 -5.28
N LYS A 62 -19.97 -8.48 -5.81
CA LYS A 62 -18.70 -8.81 -5.16
C LYS A 62 -17.94 -7.53 -4.81
N ALA A 63 -17.42 -7.46 -3.60
CA ALA A 63 -16.50 -6.41 -3.17
C ALA A 63 -15.06 -6.91 -3.29
N LYS A 64 -14.20 -6.15 -3.99
CA LYS A 64 -12.76 -6.37 -4.00
C LYS A 64 -12.17 -5.86 -2.69
N ILE A 65 -11.44 -6.69 -1.97
CA ILE A 65 -10.72 -6.29 -0.76
C ILE A 65 -9.34 -5.81 -1.16
N VAL A 66 -8.99 -4.59 -0.76
CA VAL A 66 -7.71 -3.96 -1.09
C VAL A 66 -7.00 -3.65 0.21
N SER A 67 -5.85 -4.28 0.43
CA SER A 67 -4.98 -3.97 1.57
C SER A 67 -4.34 -2.60 1.41
N ILE A 68 -4.04 -1.97 2.54
CA ILE A 68 -3.22 -0.76 2.61
C ILE A 68 -2.10 -1.03 3.61
N ILE A 69 -0.86 -0.95 3.15
CA ILE A 69 0.32 -1.20 3.97
C ILE A 69 1.17 0.06 4.03
N LEU A 70 1.53 0.51 5.23
CA LEU A 70 2.46 1.60 5.49
C LEU A 70 3.83 1.22 4.98
N LEU A 71 4.45 2.10 4.20
CA LEU A 71 5.82 1.98 3.75
C LEU A 71 6.71 2.86 4.62
N ASN A 72 7.88 2.35 4.97
CA ASN A 72 8.92 3.24 5.48
C ASN A 72 9.41 4.16 4.34
N VAL A 73 10.20 5.17 4.70
CA VAL A 73 10.66 6.17 3.71
C VAL A 73 11.57 5.56 2.63
N GLN A 74 12.34 4.52 2.96
CA GLN A 74 13.24 3.83 2.03
C GLN A 74 12.47 3.01 0.99
N GLU A 75 11.42 2.32 1.41
CA GLU A 75 10.50 1.56 0.58
C GLU A 75 9.68 2.47 -0.32
N LEU A 76 9.20 3.60 0.21
CA LEU A 76 8.53 4.62 -0.60
C LEU A 76 9.46 5.13 -1.70
N LYS A 77 10.70 5.47 -1.35
CA LYS A 77 11.72 5.89 -2.32
C LYS A 77 12.00 4.80 -3.36
N TYR A 78 12.17 3.56 -2.93
CA TYR A 78 12.39 2.40 -3.82
C TYR A 78 11.24 2.23 -4.83
N ALA A 79 9.99 2.37 -4.38
CA ALA A 79 8.81 2.27 -5.23
C ALA A 79 8.73 3.40 -6.27
N ILE A 80 9.14 4.61 -5.91
CA ILE A 80 9.17 5.78 -6.80
C ILE A 80 10.26 5.61 -7.85
N GLU A 81 11.48 5.28 -7.44
CA GLU A 81 12.64 5.19 -8.33
C GLU A 81 12.53 4.04 -9.34
N ARG A 82 11.98 2.89 -8.92
CA ARG A 82 11.86 1.68 -9.76
C ARG A 82 10.48 1.49 -10.36
N GLY A 83 9.54 2.41 -10.13
CA GLY A 83 8.20 2.38 -10.71
C GLY A 83 7.45 1.08 -10.47
N ALA A 84 6.85 0.52 -11.52
CA ALA A 84 6.00 -0.67 -11.43
C ALA A 84 6.75 -1.92 -10.95
N GLU A 85 7.99 -2.11 -11.40
CA GLU A 85 8.83 -3.22 -10.95
C GLU A 85 9.17 -3.10 -9.47
N GLY A 86 9.52 -1.88 -9.02
CA GLY A 86 9.75 -1.58 -7.61
C GLY A 86 8.56 -1.94 -6.73
N ARG A 87 7.35 -1.54 -7.14
CA ARG A 87 6.11 -1.87 -6.42
C ARG A 87 5.84 -3.38 -6.39
N LYS A 88 6.12 -4.10 -7.47
CA LYS A 88 5.95 -5.57 -7.51
C LYS A 88 6.89 -6.26 -6.53
N ILE A 89 8.18 -5.93 -6.54
CA ILE A 89 9.19 -6.50 -5.63
C ILE A 89 8.84 -6.19 -4.17
N LEU A 90 8.41 -4.95 -3.88
CA LEU A 90 7.94 -4.56 -2.54
C LEU A 90 6.73 -5.39 -2.11
N ALA A 91 5.72 -5.54 -2.97
CA ALA A 91 4.53 -6.32 -2.66
C ALA A 91 4.87 -7.79 -2.36
N GLU A 92 5.77 -8.41 -3.13
CA GLU A 92 6.23 -9.78 -2.89
C GLU A 92 6.90 -9.94 -1.53
N LYS A 93 7.83 -9.03 -1.19
CA LYS A 93 8.53 -9.02 0.10
C LYS A 93 7.58 -8.77 1.28
N LEU A 94 6.69 -7.78 1.16
CA LEU A 94 5.69 -7.48 2.21
C LEU A 94 4.72 -8.65 2.41
N THR A 95 4.37 -9.38 1.34
CA THR A 95 3.55 -10.60 1.44
C THR A 95 4.24 -11.69 2.25
N GLN A 96 5.57 -11.81 2.14
CA GLN A 96 6.37 -12.77 2.90
C GLN A 96 6.43 -12.43 4.40
N GLU A 97 6.48 -11.13 4.74
CA GLU A 97 6.47 -10.61 6.12
C GLU A 97 5.08 -10.63 6.80
N GLY A 98 4.05 -11.19 6.14
CA GLY A 98 2.70 -11.32 6.70
C GLY A 98 1.64 -10.44 6.03
N GLY A 99 2.04 -9.62 5.04
CA GLY A 99 1.15 -8.90 4.14
C GLY A 99 0.35 -7.81 4.84
N THR A 100 -0.90 -8.12 5.20
CA THR A 100 -1.92 -7.15 5.66
C THR A 100 -1.72 -6.57 7.07
N VAL A 101 -0.70 -7.01 7.81
CA VAL A 101 -0.44 -6.50 9.17
C VAL A 101 0.55 -5.36 9.12
N ASN A 102 0.09 -4.17 9.51
CA ASN A 102 0.98 -3.03 9.72
C ASN A 102 1.64 -3.15 11.08
N SER A 103 2.96 -3.32 11.08
CA SER A 103 3.80 -3.18 12.28
C SER A 103 4.68 -1.95 12.12
N LEU A 104 4.74 -1.12 13.15
CA LEU A 104 5.60 0.08 13.17
C LEU A 104 7.03 -0.26 13.61
N ASP A 105 7.24 -1.46 14.16
CA ASP A 105 8.55 -1.93 14.63
C ASP A 105 9.28 -2.78 13.58
N ARG A 106 8.71 -2.90 12.37
CA ARG A 106 9.31 -3.71 11.31
C ARG A 106 10.45 -2.95 10.62
N PRO A 107 11.58 -3.61 10.30
CA PRO A 107 12.59 -3.02 9.44
C PRO A 107 12.08 -2.88 8.00
N SER A 108 12.86 -2.15 7.21
CA SER A 108 12.68 -2.11 5.75
C SER A 108 12.79 -3.48 5.11
N VAL A 109 11.91 -3.80 4.17
CA VAL A 109 12.04 -5.03 3.36
C VAL A 109 12.96 -4.87 2.15
N VAL A 110 13.41 -3.64 1.88
CA VAL A 110 14.39 -3.30 0.84
C VAL A 110 15.62 -2.63 1.45
N LEU A 111 16.78 -2.87 0.84
CA LEU A 111 18.01 -2.16 1.14
C LEU A 111 18.05 -0.87 0.32
N SER A 112 18.53 0.21 0.93
CA SER A 112 18.80 1.50 0.28
C SER A 112 19.95 1.43 -0.71
#